data_AF-A0A2D0IYA7-F1
#
_entry.id   AF-A0A2D0IYA7-F1
#
_cell.length_a   1.000
_cell.length_b   1.000
_cell.length_c   1.000
_cell.angle_alpha   90.00
_cell.angle_beta   90.00
_cell.angle_gamma   90.00
#
_symmetry.space_group_name_H-M   'P 1'
#
loop_
_entity.id
_entity.type
_entity.pdbx_description
1 polymer ?
#
loop_
_entity_poly.entity_id
_entity_poly.type
_entity_poly.pdbx_seq_one_letter_code
_entity_poly.pdbx_strand_id
1 'polypeptide(L)'
;MKFVKVPLPLQQAVMRTLRQKIVQASDFLEQTFPEPNVTYQQRGTIAGSARLQDWEIRLNPILLIENQQSFIDEIHLLNHF
;
A
#
# COMPACT_ATOMS: atom_id res chain seq x y z
N MET A 1 -19.91 -8.48 -10.92
CA MET A 1 -18.54 -7.95 -10.76
C MET A 1 -17.91 -8.63 -9.56
N LYS A 2 -16.82 -9.39 -9.71
CA LYS A 2 -16.18 -10.09 -8.58
C LYS A 2 -15.35 -9.09 -7.78
N PHE A 3 -15.86 -8.67 -6.62
CA PHE A 3 -15.07 -7.98 -5.62
C PHE A 3 -14.05 -8.98 -5.07
N VAL A 4 -12.77 -8.77 -5.37
CA VAL A 4 -11.70 -9.56 -4.77
C VAL A 4 -11.58 -9.11 -3.32
N LYS A 5 -12.11 -9.92 -2.41
CA LYS A 5 -12.03 -9.65 -0.97
C LYS A 5 -10.64 -10.03 -0.48
N VAL A 6 -9.84 -9.02 -0.17
CA VAL A 6 -8.54 -9.25 0.47
C VAL A 6 -8.78 -9.81 1.88
N PRO A 7 -8.16 -10.94 2.24
CA PRO A 7 -8.20 -11.47 3.61
C PRO A 7 -7.77 -10.43 4.64
N LEU A 8 -8.45 -10.37 5.79
CA LEU A 8 -8.13 -9.46 6.89
C LEU A 8 -6.64 -9.49 7.30
N PRO A 9 -5.96 -10.66 7.40
CA PRO A 9 -4.54 -10.70 7.75
C PRO A 9 -3.65 -9.95 6.76
N LEU A 10 -3.95 -10.03 5.45
CA LEU A 10 -3.21 -9.29 4.43
C LEU A 10 -3.48 -7.79 4.52
N GLN A 11 -4.72 -7.38 4.81
CA GLN A 11 -5.03 -5.97 5.05
C GLN A 11 -4.26 -5.42 6.26
N GLN A 12 -4.19 -6.18 7.34
CA GLN A 12 -3.42 -5.81 8.54
C GLN A 12 -1.92 -5.72 8.26
N ALA A 13 -1.36 -6.69 7.53
CA ALA A 13 0.06 -6.69 7.14
C ALA A 13 0.39 -5.47 6.26
N VAL A 14 -0.46 -5.18 5.27
CA VAL A 14 -0.36 -3.97 4.44
C VAL A 14 -0.37 -2.72 5.31
N MET A 15 -1.35 -2.58 6.20
CA MET A 15 -1.48 -1.38 7.03
C MET A 15 -0.32 -1.19 7.99
N ARG A 16 0.25 -2.29 8.51
CA ARG A 16 1.46 -2.26 9.33
C ARG A 16 2.65 -1.74 8.52
N THR A 17 2.88 -2.29 7.32
CA THR A 17 3.99 -1.88 6.45
C THR A 17 3.85 -0.43 6.01
N LEU A 18 2.64 0.00 5.62
CA LEU A 18 2.40 1.39 5.23
C LEU A 18 2.71 2.34 6.39
N ARG A 19 2.22 2.07 7.60
CA ARG A 19 2.55 2.90 8.77
C ARG A 19 4.04 2.96 9.05
N GLN A 20 4.75 1.83 8.96
CA GLN A 20 6.22 1.81 9.11
C GLN A 20 6.91 2.69 8.06
N LYS A 21 6.52 2.58 6.78
CA LYS A 21 7.07 3.38 5.69
C LYS A 21 6.75 4.87 5.85
N ILE A 22 5.54 5.22 6.29
CA ILE A 22 5.14 6.60 6.56
C ILE A 22 5.98 7.18 7.70
N VAL A 23 6.20 6.43 8.78
CA VAL A 23 7.05 6.88 9.89
C VAL A 23 8.48 7.11 9.40
N GLN A 24 9.03 6.19 8.60
CA GLN A 24 10.36 6.36 7.99
C GLN A 24 10.41 7.59 7.07
N ALA A 25 9.41 7.78 6.22
CA ALA A 25 9.31 8.97 5.37
C ALA A 25 9.16 10.25 6.19
N SER A 26 8.40 10.20 7.29
CA SER A 26 8.17 11.34 8.17
C SER A 26 9.45 11.76 8.87
N ASP A 27 10.26 10.79 9.31
CA ASP A 27 11.58 11.00 9.91
C ASP A 27 12.56 11.57 8.88
N PHE A 28 12.60 10.98 7.68
CA PHE A 28 13.51 11.42 6.61
C PHE A 28 13.18 12.82 6.05
N LEU A 29 11.89 13.14 5.91
CA LEU A 29 11.42 14.42 5.36
C LEU A 29 11.13 15.45 6.46
N GLU A 30 11.35 15.10 7.72
CA GLU A 30 11.02 15.91 8.90
C GLU A 30 9.58 16.46 8.87
N GLN A 31 8.65 15.71 8.28
CA GLN A 31 7.27 16.12 8.03
C GLN A 31 6.29 15.08 8.54
N THR A 32 5.19 15.51 9.15
CA THR A 32 4.14 14.59 9.58
C THR A 32 3.20 14.28 8.43
N PHE A 33 3.03 12.99 8.15
CA PHE A 33 2.12 12.49 7.12
C PHE A 33 0.88 11.84 7.76
N PRO A 34 -0.33 12.15 7.30
CA PRO A 34 -1.55 11.52 7.81
C PRO A 34 -1.67 10.04 7.39
N GLU A 35 -2.63 9.31 7.95
CA GLU A 35 -2.90 7.94 7.51
C GLU A 35 -3.52 7.93 6.10
N PRO A 36 -2.95 7.17 5.13
CA PRO A 36 -3.45 7.13 3.76
C PRO A 36 -4.70 6.27 3.63
N ASN A 37 -5.54 6.64 2.67
CA ASN A 37 -6.70 5.83 2.32
C ASN A 37 -6.27 4.65 1.44
N VAL A 38 -6.47 3.42 1.89
CA VAL A 38 -6.07 2.23 1.13
C VAL A 38 -7.25 1.68 0.35
N THR A 39 -7.10 1.64 -0.98
CA THR A 39 -8.13 1.09 -1.88
C THR A 39 -7.61 -0.09 -2.67
N TYR A 40 -8.41 -1.15 -2.75
CA TYR A 40 -8.07 -2.39 -3.46
C TYR A 40 -8.64 -2.40 -4.88
N GLN A 41 -8.35 -1.35 -5.63
CA GLN A 41 -8.90 -1.12 -6.96
C GLN A 41 -7.85 -1.13 -8.08
N GLN A 42 -6.57 -1.27 -7.73
CA GLN A 42 -5.50 -1.27 -8.73
C GLN A 42 -5.62 -2.51 -9.61
N ARG A 43 -5.40 -2.32 -10.92
CA ARG A 43 -5.47 -3.38 -11.92
C ARG A 43 -4.18 -3.38 -12.75
N GLY A 44 -3.89 -4.51 -13.39
CA GLY A 44 -2.71 -4.68 -14.24
C GLY A 44 -1.56 -5.33 -13.50
N THR A 45 -0.34 -5.14 -14.01
CA THR A 45 0.90 -5.74 -13.49
C THR A 45 1.52 -4.95 -12.34
N ILE A 46 1.00 -3.76 -12.05
CA ILE A 46 1.51 -2.89 -10.99
C ILE A 46 0.98 -3.40 -9.65
N ALA A 47 1.90 -3.65 -8.72
CA ALA A 47 1.58 -4.10 -7.37
C ALA A 47 0.72 -3.08 -6.62
N GLY A 48 1.17 -1.83 -6.59
CA GLY A 48 0.43 -0.72 -6.00
C GLY A 48 0.93 0.63 -6.48
N SER A 49 0.18 1.68 -6.16
CA SER A 49 0.56 3.06 -6.47
C SER A 49 0.08 4.00 -5.38
N ALA A 50 0.91 4.97 -5.00
CA ALA A 50 0.50 6.08 -4.15
C ALA A 50 0.07 7.25 -5.02
N ARG A 51 -1.03 7.88 -4.62
CA ARG A 51 -1.48 9.16 -5.14
C ARG A 51 -1.36 10.17 -4.03
N LEU A 52 -0.31 10.97 -4.07
CA LEU A 52 -0.08 12.07 -3.13
C LEU A 52 -1.19 13.13 -3.17
N GLN A 53 -1.79 13.35 -4.35
CA GLN A 53 -2.85 14.35 -4.56
C GLN A 53 -4.09 14.09 -3.69
N ASP A 54 -4.51 12.83 -3.55
CA ASP A 54 -5.68 12.41 -2.77
C ASP A 54 -5.29 11.68 -1.48
N TRP A 55 -3.99 11.59 -1.20
CA TRP A 55 -3.45 10.80 -0.08
C TRP A 55 -3.97 9.35 -0.07
N GLU A 56 -4.01 8.74 -1.26
CA GLU A 56 -4.62 7.44 -1.50
C GLU A 56 -3.57 6.42 -1.98
N ILE A 57 -3.62 5.22 -1.40
CA ILE A 57 -2.78 4.10 -1.79
C ILE A 57 -3.65 3.03 -2.44
N ARG A 58 -3.43 2.82 -3.74
CA ARG A 58 -4.13 1.81 -4.52
C ARG A 58 -3.30 0.55 -4.58
N LEU A 59 -3.85 -0.56 -4.12
CA LEU A 59 -3.20 -1.87 -4.17
C LEU A 59 -3.97 -2.82 -5.08
N ASN A 60 -3.23 -3.72 -5.74
CA ASN A 60 -3.83 -4.74 -6.58
C ASN A 60 -4.21 -5.93 -5.69
N PRO A 61 -5.51 -6.18 -5.45
CA PRO A 61 -5.93 -7.26 -4.57
C PRO A 61 -5.57 -8.65 -5.11
N ILE A 62 -5.44 -8.80 -6.43
CA ILE A 62 -5.11 -10.08 -7.06
C ILE A 62 -3.65 -10.41 -6.74
N LEU A 63 -2.73 -9.48 -7.07
CA LEU A 63 -1.30 -9.66 -6.80
C LEU A 63 -1.00 -9.79 -5.31
N LEU A 64 -1.71 -9.04 -4.46
CA LEU A 64 -1.59 -9.13 -3.01
C LEU A 64 -2.00 -10.52 -2.49
N ILE A 65 -3.05 -11.12 -3.02
CA ILE A 65 -3.48 -12.46 -2.60
C ILE A 65 -2.55 -13.54 -3.16
N GLU A 66 -2.08 -13.39 -4.40
CA GLU A 66 -1.18 -14.35 -5.03
C GLU A 66 0.21 -14.36 -4.39
N ASN A 67 0.78 -13.18 -4.10
CA ASN A 67 2.16 -13.04 -3.63
C ASN A 67 2.28 -12.70 -2.14
N GLN A 68 1.17 -12.36 -1.48
CA GLN A 68 1.05 -12.16 -0.02
C GLN A 68 2.16 -11.29 0.58
N GLN A 69 3.07 -11.89 1.34
CA GLN A 69 4.14 -11.19 2.04
C GLN A 69 5.20 -10.63 1.08
N SER A 70 5.55 -11.38 0.02
CA SER A 70 6.52 -10.92 -0.98
C SER A 70 6.04 -9.66 -1.69
N PHE A 71 4.73 -9.57 -1.95
CA PHE A 71 4.13 -8.34 -2.47
C PHE A 71 4.31 -7.15 -1.52
N ILE A 72 4.05 -7.37 -0.23
CA ILE A 72 4.12 -6.30 0.78
C ILE A 72 5.55 -5.80 0.95
N ASP A 73 6.53 -6.69 0.84
CA ASP A 73 7.95 -6.36 0.90
C ASP A 73 8.40 -5.58 -0.34
N GLU A 74 7.95 -6.02 -1.51
CA GLU A 74 8.16 -5.37 -2.81
C GLU A 74 7.40 -4.05 -3.00
N ILE A 75 6.61 -3.61 -2.01
CA ILE A 75 6.02 -2.27 -2.00
C ILE A 75 7.15 -1.23 -1.93
N HIS A 76 7.66 -0.88 -3.12
CA HIS A 76 8.64 0.19 -3.36
C HIS A 76 8.00 1.58 -3.33
N LEU A 77 6.91 1.74 -2.57
CA LEU A 77 6.16 2.99 -2.45
C LEU A 77 7.00 4.20 -2.02
N LEU A 78 8.20 3.99 -1.45
CA LEU A 78 9.08 5.05 -0.94
C LEU A 78 10.12 5.63 -1.93
N ASN A 79 10.35 5.03 -3.10
CA ASN A 79 11.32 5.61 -4.06
C ASN A 79 10.76 6.82 -4.83
N HIS A 80 9.52 7.25 -4.54
CA HIS A 80 8.83 8.33 -5.24
C HIS A 80 8.13 9.34 -4.30
N PHE A 81 8.37 9.29 -2.98
CA PHE A 81 7.98 10.37 -2.07
C PHE A 81 9.07 11.45 -2.03
#